data_AF-A0A543DLM6-F1
#
_entry.id   AF-A0A543DLM6-F1
#
_cell.length_a   1.000
_cell.length_b   1.000
_cell.length_c   1.000
_cell.angle_alpha   90.00
_cell.angle_beta   90.00
_cell.angle_gamma   90.00
#
_symmetry.space_group_name_H-M   'P 1'
#
loop_
_entity.id
_entity.type
_entity.pdbx_description
1 polymer ?
#
loop_
_entity_poly.entity_id
_entity_poly.type
_entity_poly.pdbx_seq_one_letter_code
_entity_poly.pdbx_strand_id
1 'polypeptide(L)'
;MFSRTSTSLSSGRAVAAVLGSLLLGVAGCGAGEQDGGPATTSPAQAGEGVEPAALEDFLGNDLTIAEKGDFGLDIASLVDDPSAPGGTLLRASYPEGSASRGTDGPDGGLQAYMELPSPAEVLDLTYQVRFPEGFDFVKGGKLPGLYGGTENSGGDVPDGTDGLSTRYMWRTGGEGEVYAYLPSSEEHGTSLGRGCWTFTPGEWTTMRQRVQLNTPGTADGRITVWQDERLVLDRGGLEFRSTDQLAIDGVFFSTFFGGDDSSWASPVDQHVDFAAFELAEGSEPPPGPPPTPGDDSDCGTPGGS
;
A
#
# COMPACT_ATOMS: atom_id res chain seq x y z
N MET A 1 -7.21 58.11 14.60
CA MET A 1 -8.07 59.11 13.92
C MET A 1 -9.13 58.33 13.16
N PHE A 2 -10.41 58.66 13.41
CA PHE A 2 -11.63 58.10 12.84
C PHE A 2 -11.99 56.62 13.09
N SER A 3 -12.71 56.47 14.20
CA SER A 3 -13.79 55.51 14.43
C SER A 3 -14.96 55.73 13.46
N ARG A 4 -15.69 54.66 13.10
CA ARG A 4 -17.15 54.69 12.91
C ARG A 4 -17.77 53.29 12.99
N THR A 5 -18.46 53.08 14.09
CA THR A 5 -19.58 52.15 14.32
C THR A 5 -20.82 52.53 13.48
N SER A 6 -21.62 51.53 13.09
CA SER A 6 -23.11 51.53 13.18
C SER A 6 -23.66 50.18 12.72
N THR A 7 -24.13 49.31 13.63
CA THR A 7 -25.53 49.07 14.05
C THR A 7 -26.56 48.67 12.98
N SER A 8 -27.04 47.42 13.14
CA SER A 8 -28.44 46.96 13.30
C SER A 8 -29.46 47.18 12.18
N LEU A 9 -30.14 46.09 11.77
CA LEU A 9 -31.60 45.91 12.01
C LEU A 9 -32.10 44.52 11.60
N SER A 10 -33.01 44.01 12.43
CA SER A 10 -33.73 42.74 12.34
C SER A 10 -34.95 42.81 11.42
N SER A 11 -35.38 41.67 10.90
CA SER A 11 -36.77 41.19 10.76
C SER A 11 -36.70 39.89 9.95
N GLY A 12 -37.52 38.86 10.08
CA GLY A 12 -38.88 38.72 10.57
C GLY A 12 -39.54 37.68 9.66
N ARG A 13 -39.92 36.54 10.25
CA ARG A 13 -40.56 35.33 9.69
C ARG A 13 -41.49 35.51 8.48
N ALA A 14 -41.52 34.50 7.60
CA ALA A 14 -42.76 33.99 7.02
C ALA A 14 -42.65 32.49 6.66
N VAL A 15 -43.60 31.72 7.17
CA VAL A 15 -43.89 30.32 6.88
C VAL A 15 -44.86 30.27 5.70
N ALA A 16 -44.66 29.35 4.75
CA ALA A 16 -45.72 28.91 3.86
C ALA A 16 -45.57 27.41 3.59
N ALA A 17 -46.50 26.65 4.16
CA ALA A 17 -46.74 25.25 3.85
C ALA A 17 -47.57 25.14 2.56
N VAL A 18 -47.28 24.15 1.72
CA VAL A 18 -48.21 23.65 0.70
C VAL A 18 -48.38 22.14 0.90
N LEU A 19 -49.63 21.74 1.03
CA LEU A 19 -50.15 20.40 1.29
C LEU A 19 -50.79 19.85 0.02
N GLY A 20 -50.71 18.53 -0.16
CA GLY A 20 -51.58 17.72 -1.04
C GLY A 20 -50.89 17.27 -2.34
N SER A 21 -50.84 15.99 -2.69
CA SER A 21 -51.96 15.04 -2.61
C SER A 21 -51.50 13.59 -2.52
N LEU A 22 -52.31 12.82 -1.79
CA LEU A 22 -52.29 11.38 -1.59
C LEU A 22 -52.87 10.68 -2.84
N LEU A 23 -52.23 9.61 -3.32
CA LEU A 23 -52.86 8.60 -4.18
C LEU A 23 -52.52 7.21 -3.63
N LEU A 24 -53.52 6.54 -3.07
CA LEU A 24 -53.50 5.10 -2.81
C LEU A 24 -53.75 4.35 -4.11
N GLY A 25 -53.04 3.23 -4.31
CA GLY A 25 -53.27 2.35 -5.44
C GLY A 25 -52.58 0.99 -5.36
N VAL A 26 -53.19 0.09 -4.60
CA VAL A 26 -53.33 -1.37 -4.79
C VAL A 26 -52.08 -2.26 -4.95
N ALA A 27 -51.97 -3.22 -4.03
CA ALA A 27 -51.08 -4.37 -4.07
C ALA A 27 -51.45 -5.34 -5.21
N GLY A 28 -50.45 -5.74 -6.00
CA GLY A 28 -50.52 -6.84 -6.96
C GLY A 28 -49.32 -7.77 -6.78
N CYS A 29 -49.59 -9.04 -6.53
CA CYS A 29 -48.58 -10.11 -6.61
C CYS A 29 -48.15 -10.29 -8.07
N GLY A 30 -46.84 -10.33 -8.31
CA GLY A 30 -46.25 -10.67 -9.61
C GLY A 30 -44.81 -11.08 -9.43
N ALA A 31 -44.50 -12.31 -9.80
CA ALA A 31 -43.14 -12.82 -9.95
C ALA A 31 -42.54 -12.30 -11.28
N GLY A 32 -41.22 -12.03 -11.30
CA GLY A 32 -40.49 -11.86 -12.55
C GLY A 32 -39.28 -10.92 -12.46
N GLU A 33 -38.16 -11.42 -12.98
CA GLU A 33 -36.93 -10.74 -13.42
C GLU A 33 -35.97 -10.12 -12.38
N GLN A 34 -34.82 -10.80 -12.26
CA GLN A 34 -33.54 -10.20 -11.87
C GLN A 34 -33.13 -9.19 -12.95
N ASP A 35 -32.96 -7.92 -12.55
CA ASP A 35 -32.26 -6.93 -13.36
C ASP A 35 -31.01 -6.52 -12.58
N GLY A 36 -29.86 -7.07 -13.00
CA GLY A 36 -28.55 -6.71 -12.52
C GLY A 36 -28.14 -5.37 -13.13
N GLY A 37 -28.50 -4.28 -12.47
CA GLY A 37 -27.87 -2.98 -12.71
C GLY A 37 -26.42 -3.01 -12.20
N PRO A 38 -25.50 -2.23 -12.81
CA PRO A 38 -24.15 -2.14 -12.30
C PRO A 38 -24.21 -1.60 -10.87
N ALA A 39 -23.55 -2.29 -9.94
CA ALA A 39 -23.35 -1.78 -8.60
C ALA A 39 -22.59 -0.45 -8.74
N THR A 40 -23.29 0.66 -8.56
CA THR A 40 -22.66 1.97 -8.40
C THR A 40 -21.78 1.87 -7.17
N THR A 41 -20.47 1.76 -7.40
CA THR A 41 -19.46 1.94 -6.36
C THR A 41 -19.76 3.28 -5.70
N SER A 42 -20.07 3.24 -4.40
CA SER A 42 -20.16 4.48 -3.63
C SER A 42 -18.82 5.19 -3.72
N PRO A 43 -18.80 6.53 -3.87
CA PRO A 43 -17.57 7.29 -3.77
C PRO A 43 -16.87 6.91 -2.46
N ALA A 44 -15.54 6.75 -2.51
CA ALA A 44 -14.75 6.48 -1.33
C ALA A 44 -15.11 7.53 -0.26
N GLN A 45 -15.79 7.11 0.81
CA GLN A 45 -16.01 7.99 1.94
C GLN A 45 -14.62 8.37 2.47
N ALA A 46 -14.38 9.68 2.64
CA ALA A 46 -13.20 10.15 3.37
C ALA A 46 -13.14 9.38 4.70
N GLY A 47 -12.01 8.72 4.95
CA GLY A 47 -11.91 7.77 6.04
C GLY A 47 -12.25 8.37 7.40
N GLU A 48 -12.74 7.54 8.33
CA GLU A 48 -13.03 7.99 9.70
C GLU A 48 -11.75 8.29 10.52
N GLY A 49 -10.58 8.00 9.94
CA GLY A 49 -9.29 8.06 10.59
C GLY A 49 -8.91 6.72 11.23
N VAL A 50 -7.62 6.44 11.31
CA VAL A 50 -7.05 5.31 12.04
C VAL A 50 -6.11 5.86 13.10
N GLU A 51 -6.43 5.61 14.37
CA GLU A 51 -5.53 5.95 15.46
C GLU A 51 -4.26 5.07 15.39
N PRO A 52 -3.06 5.59 15.73
CA PRO A 52 -1.81 4.83 15.65
C PRO A 52 -1.87 3.46 16.35
N ALA A 53 -2.43 3.40 17.56
CA ALA A 53 -2.59 2.15 18.31
C ALA A 53 -3.54 1.15 17.61
N ALA A 54 -4.55 1.63 16.89
CA ALA A 54 -5.42 0.76 16.12
C ALA A 54 -4.71 0.20 14.88
N LEU A 55 -3.77 0.94 14.29
CA LEU A 55 -2.91 0.45 13.22
C LEU A 55 -1.95 -0.63 13.75
N GLU A 56 -1.33 -0.42 14.92
CA GLU A 56 -0.50 -1.42 15.61
C GLU A 56 -1.30 -2.71 15.87
N ASP A 57 -2.49 -2.60 16.48
CA ASP A 57 -3.36 -3.75 16.75
C ASP A 57 -3.77 -4.49 15.47
N PHE A 58 -4.05 -3.76 14.37
CA PHE A 58 -4.45 -4.34 13.09
C PHE A 58 -3.29 -5.08 12.40
N LEU A 59 -2.09 -4.51 12.41
CA LEU A 59 -0.91 -5.16 11.83
C LEU A 59 -0.42 -6.30 12.72
N GLY A 60 -0.64 -6.22 14.04
CA GLY A 60 -0.18 -7.20 15.01
C GLY A 60 1.33 -7.34 15.02
N ASN A 61 1.83 -8.57 15.24
CA ASN A 61 3.25 -8.91 15.21
C ASN A 61 4.13 -8.11 16.21
N ASP A 62 3.54 -7.62 17.31
CA ASP A 62 4.18 -6.76 18.30
C ASP A 62 4.87 -5.52 17.69
N LEU A 63 4.38 -5.06 16.53
CA LEU A 63 4.89 -3.88 15.85
C LEU A 63 4.46 -2.61 16.58
N THR A 64 5.37 -1.65 16.69
CA THR A 64 5.09 -0.30 17.20
C THR A 64 5.28 0.75 16.13
N ILE A 65 4.41 1.74 16.06
CA ILE A 65 4.57 2.84 15.11
C ILE A 65 5.68 3.79 15.57
N ALA A 66 6.58 4.15 14.66
CA ALA A 66 7.62 5.14 14.93
C ALA A 66 7.00 6.52 15.22
N GLU A 67 7.69 7.34 16.03
CA GLU A 67 7.18 8.66 16.44
C GLU A 67 6.97 9.67 15.28
N LYS A 68 7.54 9.39 14.10
CA LYS A 68 7.54 10.27 12.93
C LYS A 68 7.52 9.45 11.65
N GLY A 69 7.19 10.14 10.56
CA GLY A 69 7.25 9.58 9.20
C GLY A 69 5.93 9.00 8.72
N ASP A 70 4.88 9.12 9.53
CA ASP A 70 3.52 8.78 9.16
C ASP A 70 2.82 9.90 8.37
N PHE A 71 1.84 9.51 7.56
CA PHE A 71 0.83 10.40 6.98
C PHE A 71 -0.38 9.58 6.54
N GLY A 72 -1.52 10.24 6.35
CA GLY A 72 -2.71 9.62 5.76
C GLY A 72 -3.51 8.74 6.73
N LEU A 73 -3.13 8.69 8.01
CA LEU A 73 -3.92 8.07 9.07
C LEU A 73 -5.32 8.68 9.16
N ASP A 74 -5.46 9.98 8.92
CA ASP A 74 -6.71 10.75 8.94
C ASP A 74 -7.66 10.46 7.76
N ILE A 75 -7.16 9.83 6.70
CA ILE A 75 -7.95 9.44 5.51
C ILE A 75 -8.01 7.92 5.29
N ALA A 76 -7.41 7.15 6.19
CA ALA A 76 -7.52 5.70 6.25
C ALA A 76 -8.76 5.26 7.06
N SER A 77 -9.13 3.98 6.97
CA SER A 77 -10.20 3.40 7.80
C SER A 77 -9.97 1.93 8.08
N LEU A 78 -10.31 1.49 9.29
CA LEU A 78 -10.53 0.07 9.59
C LEU A 78 -12.00 -0.24 9.34
N VAL A 79 -12.27 -1.26 8.52
CA VAL A 79 -13.62 -1.62 8.10
C VAL A 79 -13.88 -3.08 8.43
N ASP A 80 -14.90 -3.34 9.24
CA ASP A 80 -15.40 -4.69 9.45
C ASP A 80 -16.10 -5.18 8.18
N ASP A 81 -15.52 -6.22 7.58
CA ASP A 81 -16.01 -6.83 6.34
C ASP A 81 -15.83 -8.35 6.45
N PRO A 82 -16.91 -9.13 6.58
CA PRO A 82 -16.84 -10.59 6.64
C PRO A 82 -16.22 -11.26 5.41
N SER A 83 -16.09 -10.54 4.28
CA SER A 83 -15.40 -11.00 3.08
C SER A 83 -13.90 -10.69 3.10
N ALA A 84 -13.42 -9.86 4.03
CA ALA A 84 -12.01 -9.61 4.24
C ALA A 84 -11.35 -10.80 4.97
N PRO A 85 -10.10 -11.14 4.61
CA PRO A 85 -9.30 -12.05 5.42
C PRO A 85 -9.21 -11.57 6.88
N GLY A 86 -9.66 -12.40 7.82
CA GLY A 86 -9.69 -12.02 9.25
C GLY A 86 -10.91 -11.20 9.69
N GLY A 87 -11.83 -10.84 8.78
CA GLY A 87 -13.09 -10.16 9.09
C GLY A 87 -13.00 -8.62 9.21
N THR A 88 -11.80 -8.05 9.12
CA THR A 88 -11.54 -6.61 9.14
C THR A 88 -10.48 -6.29 8.08
N LEU A 89 -10.61 -5.16 7.40
CA LEU A 89 -9.62 -4.64 6.45
C LEU A 89 -9.16 -3.23 6.84
N LEU A 90 -7.95 -2.88 6.43
CA LEU A 90 -7.45 -1.50 6.43
C LEU A 90 -7.60 -0.93 5.02
N ARG A 91 -8.36 0.15 4.90
CA ARG A 91 -8.57 0.88 3.65
C ARG A 91 -7.71 2.12 3.61
N ALA A 92 -6.82 2.22 2.61
CA ALA A 92 -6.09 3.44 2.28
C ALA A 92 -6.81 4.17 1.13
N SER A 93 -7.15 5.45 1.35
CA SER A 93 -7.91 6.27 0.38
C SER A 93 -6.99 7.12 -0.48
N TYR A 94 -7.27 7.19 -1.79
CA TYR A 94 -6.59 8.05 -2.76
C TYR A 94 -7.62 9.00 -3.38
N PRO A 95 -7.74 10.24 -2.86
CA PRO A 95 -8.60 11.24 -3.45
C PRO A 95 -8.21 11.55 -4.90
N GLU A 96 -9.16 12.00 -5.72
CA GLU A 96 -8.89 12.50 -7.07
C GLU A 96 -7.77 13.57 -7.03
N GLY A 97 -6.79 13.44 -7.92
CA GLY A 97 -5.63 14.32 -7.99
C GLY A 97 -4.51 13.99 -7.01
N SER A 98 -4.68 13.06 -6.08
CA SER A 98 -3.62 12.68 -5.13
C SER A 98 -2.50 11.88 -5.79
N ALA A 99 -1.25 12.21 -5.44
CA ALA A 99 -0.03 11.49 -5.81
C ALA A 99 0.97 11.55 -4.63
N SER A 100 2.28 11.46 -4.91
CA SER A 100 3.30 11.68 -3.89
C SER A 100 3.09 13.04 -3.23
N ARG A 101 3.34 13.11 -1.93
CA ARG A 101 3.29 14.37 -1.18
C ARG A 101 4.21 15.40 -1.81
N GLY A 102 3.73 16.63 -1.95
CA GLY A 102 4.46 17.72 -2.60
C GLY A 102 4.09 17.97 -4.07
N THR A 103 3.23 17.14 -4.67
CA THR A 103 2.54 17.46 -5.93
C THR A 103 1.35 18.41 -5.71
N ASP A 104 0.77 18.96 -6.79
CA ASP A 104 -0.30 19.99 -6.74
C ASP A 104 -1.69 19.47 -6.25
N GLY A 105 -1.77 18.23 -5.76
CA GLY A 105 -3.03 17.57 -5.34
C GLY A 105 -3.21 17.41 -3.83
N PRO A 106 -4.36 16.87 -3.38
CA PRO A 106 -4.55 16.47 -1.98
C PRO A 106 -3.57 15.34 -1.60
N ASP A 107 -3.33 15.20 -0.29
CA ASP A 107 -2.65 14.00 0.23
C ASP A 107 -3.50 12.76 -0.05
N GLY A 108 -2.85 11.64 -0.38
CA GLY A 108 -3.52 10.37 -0.64
C GLY A 108 -2.67 9.19 -0.22
N GLY A 109 -3.33 8.12 0.17
CA GLY A 109 -2.72 6.90 0.67
C GLY A 109 -2.45 6.94 2.17
N LEU A 110 -1.50 6.11 2.60
CA LEU A 110 -1.14 5.90 4.01
C LEU A 110 0.34 5.52 4.09
N GLN A 111 1.04 6.10 5.06
CA GLN A 111 2.39 5.68 5.41
C GLN A 111 2.58 5.63 6.92
N ALA A 112 3.35 4.65 7.37
CA ALA A 112 3.89 4.54 8.72
C ALA A 112 5.15 3.65 8.70
N TYR A 113 6.11 3.95 9.57
CA TYR A 113 7.19 3.03 9.90
C TYR A 113 6.75 2.19 11.10
N MET A 114 6.71 0.89 10.93
CA MET A 114 6.26 -0.06 11.95
C MET A 114 7.48 -0.85 12.41
N GLU A 115 7.97 -0.53 13.61
CA GLU A 115 9.20 -1.04 14.20
C GLU A 115 9.00 -2.46 14.75
N LEU A 116 9.95 -3.34 14.46
CA LEU A 116 10.01 -4.68 15.06
C LEU A 116 10.41 -4.60 16.54
N PRO A 117 9.98 -5.58 17.36
CA PRO A 117 10.47 -5.71 18.73
C PRO A 117 11.98 -6.02 18.79
N SER A 118 12.52 -6.65 17.73
CA SER A 118 13.95 -6.89 17.56
C SER A 118 14.33 -6.93 16.08
N PRO A 119 15.48 -6.35 15.69
CA PRO A 119 15.94 -6.40 14.30
C PRO A 119 16.22 -7.82 13.80
N ALA A 120 16.03 -8.04 12.50
CA ALA A 120 16.19 -9.34 11.85
C ALA A 120 17.18 -9.30 10.67
N GLU A 121 17.82 -10.43 10.37
CA GLU A 121 18.65 -10.58 9.15
C GLU A 121 17.89 -11.24 8.00
N VAL A 122 16.90 -12.08 8.33
CA VAL A 122 16.01 -12.73 7.38
C VAL A 122 14.59 -12.61 7.90
N LEU A 123 13.71 -11.99 7.11
CA LEU A 123 12.33 -11.77 7.50
C LEU A 123 11.39 -12.01 6.33
N ASP A 124 10.30 -12.71 6.61
CA ASP A 124 9.15 -12.83 5.73
C ASP A 124 8.09 -11.83 6.15
N LEU A 125 7.69 -10.96 5.22
CA LEU A 125 6.49 -10.13 5.31
C LEU A 125 5.42 -10.73 4.41
N THR A 126 4.29 -11.14 5.01
CA THR A 126 3.11 -11.59 4.28
C THR A 126 1.94 -10.65 4.56
N TYR A 127 1.19 -10.28 3.53
CA TYR A 127 -0.10 -9.59 3.68
C TYR A 127 -0.98 -9.84 2.46
N GLN A 128 -2.29 -9.58 2.61
CA GLN A 128 -3.23 -9.57 1.51
C GLN A 128 -3.56 -8.15 1.09
N VAL A 129 -3.65 -7.93 -0.23
CA VAL A 129 -4.01 -6.65 -0.83
C VAL A 129 -5.13 -6.83 -1.85
N ARG A 130 -6.07 -5.91 -1.89
CA ARG A 130 -7.14 -5.85 -2.88
C ARG A 130 -7.23 -4.46 -3.48
N PHE A 131 -7.05 -4.40 -4.79
CA PHE A 131 -7.47 -3.26 -5.60
C PHE A 131 -8.96 -3.47 -5.94
N PRO A 132 -9.86 -2.51 -5.73
CA PRO A 132 -11.29 -2.67 -6.05
C PRO A 132 -11.50 -2.85 -7.56
N GLU A 133 -12.61 -3.48 -7.96
CA GLU A 133 -12.97 -3.59 -9.37
C GLU A 133 -13.00 -2.20 -10.03
N GLY A 134 -12.35 -2.07 -11.20
CA GLY A 134 -12.25 -0.81 -11.93
C GLY A 134 -11.17 0.16 -11.42
N PHE A 135 -10.30 -0.26 -10.48
CA PHE A 135 -9.15 0.55 -10.04
C PHE A 135 -8.29 0.99 -11.23
N ASP A 136 -7.96 2.29 -11.29
CA ASP A 136 -7.07 2.85 -12.31
C ASP A 136 -5.64 2.93 -11.77
N PHE A 137 -4.78 2.04 -12.26
CA PHE A 137 -3.38 1.97 -11.84
C PHE A 137 -2.52 3.15 -12.31
N VAL A 138 -2.98 3.92 -13.30
CA VAL A 138 -2.24 5.03 -13.92
C VAL A 138 -0.84 4.54 -14.34
N LYS A 139 0.21 5.11 -13.73
CA LYS A 139 1.62 4.77 -13.94
C LYS A 139 2.20 3.93 -12.82
N GLY A 140 1.55 3.90 -11.67
CA GLY A 140 2.00 3.15 -10.51
C GLY A 140 1.85 3.86 -9.16
N GLY A 141 2.21 3.13 -8.12
CA GLY A 141 2.23 3.60 -6.74
C GLY A 141 2.89 2.61 -5.81
N LYS A 142 3.08 2.99 -4.55
CA LYS A 142 3.81 2.19 -3.56
C LYS A 142 2.89 1.21 -2.82
N LEU A 143 3.46 0.11 -2.37
CA LEU A 143 2.84 -0.85 -1.46
C LEU A 143 3.82 -1.18 -0.33
N PRO A 144 3.32 -1.68 0.83
CA PRO A 144 4.17 -2.02 1.98
C PRO A 144 5.34 -2.94 1.64
N GLY A 145 6.46 -2.80 2.35
CA GLY A 145 7.60 -3.72 2.29
C GLY A 145 8.46 -3.59 3.55
N LEU A 146 9.69 -4.10 3.52
CA LEU A 146 10.60 -4.04 4.68
C LEU A 146 11.58 -2.86 4.59
N TYR A 147 12.05 -2.38 5.75
CA TYR A 147 13.12 -1.38 5.85
C TYR A 147 14.12 -1.69 6.96
N GLY A 148 15.22 -0.94 6.94
CA GLY A 148 16.22 -0.90 8.00
C GLY A 148 17.02 0.40 7.95
N GLY A 149 17.62 0.79 9.06
CA GLY A 149 18.41 2.01 9.20
C GLY A 149 17.58 3.26 8.91
N THR A 150 18.12 4.20 8.14
CA THR A 150 17.51 5.51 7.84
C THR A 150 16.38 5.48 6.80
N GLU A 151 15.68 4.35 6.68
CA GLU A 151 14.44 4.22 5.91
C GLU A 151 14.51 4.74 4.45
N ASN A 152 15.68 4.57 3.81
CA ASN A 152 16.05 5.18 2.53
C ASN A 152 14.93 5.13 1.48
N SER A 153 14.52 6.31 1.02
CA SER A 153 13.42 6.52 0.08
C SER A 153 13.51 7.89 -0.58
N GLY A 154 12.57 8.26 -1.47
CA GLY A 154 12.48 9.64 -1.99
C GLY A 154 13.65 10.13 -2.86
N GLY A 155 14.61 9.26 -3.18
CA GLY A 155 15.85 9.61 -3.89
C GLY A 155 17.11 9.50 -3.03
N ASP A 156 16.95 9.22 -1.72
CA ASP A 156 18.05 8.99 -0.81
C ASP A 156 18.60 7.57 -1.00
N VAL A 157 19.54 7.42 -1.93
CA VAL A 157 20.24 6.15 -2.21
C VAL A 157 21.13 5.77 -1.02
N PRO A 158 21.00 4.55 -0.46
CA PRO A 158 21.81 4.13 0.67
C PRO A 158 23.27 3.90 0.28
N ASP A 159 24.19 4.06 1.22
CA ASP A 159 25.62 3.76 1.05
C ASP A 159 26.02 2.38 1.55
N GLY A 160 25.05 1.63 2.08
CA GLY A 160 25.21 0.29 2.65
C GLY A 160 25.58 0.29 4.12
N THR A 161 25.68 1.46 4.76
CA THR A 161 25.87 1.60 6.20
C THR A 161 24.72 2.34 6.89
N ASP A 162 23.93 3.08 6.12
CA ASP A 162 22.88 3.97 6.60
C ASP A 162 21.49 3.32 6.65
N GLY A 163 21.08 2.59 5.60
CA GLY A 163 19.76 1.95 5.59
C GLY A 163 19.42 1.18 4.31
N LEU A 164 18.17 0.72 4.24
CA LEU A 164 17.60 -0.01 3.10
C LEU A 164 16.07 0.11 3.10
N SER A 165 15.45 -0.05 1.92
CA SER A 165 14.01 -0.32 1.82
C SER A 165 13.68 -1.24 0.66
N THR A 166 12.63 -2.05 0.80
CA THR A 166 12.24 -3.10 -0.17
C THR A 166 10.73 -3.09 -0.45
N ARG A 167 10.12 -1.90 -0.48
CA ARG A 167 8.70 -1.71 -0.79
C ARG A 167 8.30 -2.36 -2.11
N TYR A 168 7.05 -2.74 -2.23
CA TYR A 168 6.48 -3.08 -3.52
C TYR A 168 6.03 -1.83 -4.28
N MET A 169 5.85 -1.98 -5.59
CA MET A 169 5.07 -1.06 -6.40
C MET A 169 4.05 -1.80 -7.25
N TRP A 170 2.90 -1.17 -7.49
CA TRP A 170 2.12 -1.44 -8.69
C TRP A 170 2.58 -0.50 -9.82
N ARG A 171 2.33 -0.93 -11.05
CA ARG A 171 2.59 -0.20 -12.29
C ARG A 171 1.34 -0.24 -13.18
N THR A 172 1.42 0.39 -14.34
CA THR A 172 0.36 0.37 -15.35
C THR A 172 -0.13 -1.05 -15.62
N GLY A 173 -1.45 -1.23 -15.70
CA GLY A 173 -2.05 -2.55 -15.95
C GLY A 173 -1.97 -3.52 -14.75
N GLY A 174 -1.56 -3.03 -13.57
CA GLY A 174 -1.47 -3.85 -12.36
C GLY A 174 -0.17 -4.65 -12.26
N GLU A 175 0.80 -4.45 -13.15
CA GLU A 175 2.11 -5.08 -13.02
C GLU A 175 2.74 -4.76 -11.66
N GLY A 176 3.29 -5.78 -11.00
CA GLY A 176 4.01 -5.60 -9.75
C GLY A 176 5.52 -5.56 -9.95
N GLU A 177 6.22 -4.91 -9.03
CA GLU A 177 7.67 -4.98 -8.86
C GLU A 177 8.04 -4.85 -7.38
N VAL A 178 9.22 -5.33 -7.00
CA VAL A 178 9.90 -4.84 -5.80
C VAL A 178 10.65 -3.57 -6.20
N TYR A 179 10.50 -2.53 -5.40
CA TYR A 179 11.17 -1.25 -5.56
C TYR A 179 12.13 -1.04 -4.40
N ALA A 180 13.35 -1.52 -4.59
CA ALA A 180 14.36 -1.61 -3.53
C ALA A 180 15.34 -0.44 -3.57
N TYR A 181 15.57 0.23 -2.45
CA TYR A 181 16.70 1.15 -2.28
C TYR A 181 17.89 0.34 -1.78
N LEU A 182 18.89 0.17 -2.66
CA LEU A 182 20.12 -0.58 -2.43
C LEU A 182 21.34 0.30 -2.75
N PRO A 183 22.55 -0.02 -2.26
CA PRO A 183 23.77 0.72 -2.62
C PRO A 183 24.08 0.76 -4.12
N SER A 184 23.52 -0.18 -4.89
CA SER A 184 23.61 -0.21 -6.35
C SER A 184 22.55 0.65 -7.06
N SER A 185 21.63 1.28 -6.34
CA SER A 185 20.65 2.20 -6.90
C SER A 185 21.35 3.46 -7.42
N GLU A 186 20.82 4.08 -8.48
CA GLU A 186 21.46 5.25 -9.10
C GLU A 186 20.92 6.57 -8.55
N GLU A 187 19.66 6.89 -8.88
CA GLU A 187 18.98 8.12 -8.45
C GLU A 187 17.75 7.81 -7.57
N HIS A 188 17.10 6.67 -7.84
CA HIS A 188 15.96 6.19 -7.09
C HIS A 188 16.03 4.67 -6.92
N GLY A 189 15.05 4.08 -6.24
CA GLY A 189 15.00 2.64 -6.01
C GLY A 189 15.12 1.82 -7.30
N THR A 190 15.82 0.69 -7.19
CA THR A 190 15.98 -0.33 -8.22
C THR A 190 14.69 -1.15 -8.35
N SER A 191 14.15 -1.19 -9.57
CA SER A 191 13.02 -2.05 -9.92
C SER A 191 13.50 -3.49 -10.11
N LEU A 192 12.94 -4.42 -9.34
CA LEU A 192 13.22 -5.86 -9.42
C LEU A 192 11.92 -6.61 -9.76
N GLY A 193 11.97 -7.44 -10.80
CA GLY A 193 10.87 -8.33 -11.18
C GLY A 193 9.62 -7.63 -11.72
N ARG A 194 9.76 -6.46 -12.37
CA ARG A 194 8.60 -5.75 -12.96
C ARG A 194 7.87 -6.64 -13.96
N GLY A 195 6.57 -6.80 -13.76
CA GLY A 195 5.70 -7.56 -14.66
C GLY A 195 5.81 -9.08 -14.49
N CYS A 196 6.59 -9.55 -13.53
CA CYS A 196 6.68 -10.98 -13.19
C CYS A 196 5.43 -11.46 -12.44
N TRP A 197 4.66 -10.53 -11.87
CA TRP A 197 3.31 -10.73 -11.38
C TRP A 197 2.42 -9.53 -11.70
N THR A 198 1.12 -9.73 -11.54
CA THR A 198 0.10 -8.71 -11.81
C THR A 198 -0.99 -8.80 -10.75
N PHE A 199 -1.49 -7.65 -10.30
CA PHE A 199 -2.63 -7.52 -9.41
C PHE A 199 -3.93 -7.47 -10.23
N THR A 200 -4.85 -8.38 -9.95
CA THR A 200 -6.18 -8.41 -10.59
C THR A 200 -7.17 -7.57 -9.75
N PRO A 201 -7.76 -6.50 -10.29
CA PRO A 201 -8.80 -5.75 -9.59
C PRO A 201 -9.99 -6.64 -9.20
N GLY A 202 -10.54 -6.41 -8.01
CA GLY A 202 -11.66 -7.16 -7.44
C GLY A 202 -11.27 -8.39 -6.60
N GLU A 203 -10.00 -8.80 -6.65
CA GLU A 203 -9.52 -10.01 -5.97
C GLU A 203 -8.55 -9.68 -4.83
N TRP A 204 -8.63 -10.43 -3.73
CA TRP A 204 -7.58 -10.43 -2.73
C TRP A 204 -6.37 -11.21 -3.27
N THR A 205 -5.20 -10.59 -3.24
CA THR A 205 -3.92 -11.20 -3.60
C THR A 205 -3.06 -11.34 -2.35
N THR A 206 -2.57 -12.54 -2.06
CA THR A 206 -1.58 -12.76 -1.00
C THR A 206 -0.19 -12.49 -1.53
N MET A 207 0.50 -11.51 -0.95
CA MET A 207 1.90 -11.22 -1.24
C MET A 207 2.76 -11.67 -0.08
N ARG A 208 3.82 -12.43 -0.37
CA ARG A 208 4.90 -12.72 0.59
C ARG A 208 6.22 -12.25 0.03
N GLN A 209 6.94 -11.43 0.80
CA GLN A 209 8.31 -11.02 0.55
C GLN A 209 9.23 -11.67 1.57
N ARG A 210 10.24 -12.42 1.14
CA ARG A 210 11.40 -12.77 1.97
C ARG A 210 12.53 -11.83 1.61
N VAL A 211 13.08 -11.15 2.61
CA VAL A 211 14.35 -10.41 2.49
C VAL A 211 15.40 -11.11 3.33
N GLN A 212 16.51 -11.48 2.69
CA GLN A 212 17.72 -12.00 3.34
C GLN A 212 18.85 -11.01 3.09
N LEU A 213 19.31 -10.36 4.17
CA LEU A 213 20.45 -9.46 4.10
C LEU A 213 21.73 -10.24 3.74
N ASN A 214 22.63 -9.54 3.06
CA ASN A 214 23.92 -10.12 2.70
C ASN A 214 24.90 -10.12 3.88
N THR A 215 25.88 -11.02 3.82
CA THR A 215 27.09 -10.97 4.64
C THR A 215 27.92 -9.75 4.22
N PRO A 216 28.35 -8.86 5.15
CA PRO A 216 29.19 -7.72 4.80
C PRO A 216 30.42 -8.11 3.97
N GLY A 217 30.58 -7.45 2.81
CA GLY A 217 31.67 -7.73 1.85
C GLY A 217 31.41 -8.90 0.88
N THR A 218 30.22 -9.52 0.92
CA THR A 218 29.79 -10.55 -0.04
C THR A 218 28.40 -10.20 -0.59
N ALA A 219 28.20 -10.32 -1.89
CA ALA A 219 26.91 -10.15 -2.55
C ALA A 219 26.07 -11.45 -2.50
N ASP A 220 25.74 -11.92 -1.31
CA ASP A 220 24.93 -13.14 -1.08
C ASP A 220 23.50 -12.86 -0.59
N GLY A 221 23.08 -11.59 -0.57
CA GLY A 221 21.72 -11.18 -0.23
C GLY A 221 20.70 -11.59 -1.28
N ARG A 222 19.43 -11.69 -0.84
CA ARG A 222 18.34 -12.20 -1.68
C ARG A 222 16.99 -11.57 -1.34
N ILE A 223 16.20 -11.29 -2.37
CA ILE A 223 14.75 -11.02 -2.25
C ILE A 223 13.99 -12.12 -3.00
N THR A 224 13.04 -12.75 -2.32
CA THR A 224 12.17 -13.77 -2.91
C THR A 224 10.71 -13.34 -2.72
N VAL A 225 9.89 -13.44 -3.77
CA VAL A 225 8.48 -13.03 -3.75
C VAL A 225 7.57 -14.16 -4.18
N TRP A 226 6.49 -14.34 -3.43
CA TRP A 226 5.38 -15.21 -3.80
C TRP A 226 4.10 -14.39 -3.94
N GLN A 227 3.32 -14.70 -4.98
CA GLN A 227 1.95 -14.25 -5.16
C GLN A 227 1.06 -15.48 -5.08
N ASP A 228 0.13 -15.51 -4.12
CA ASP A 228 -0.80 -16.65 -3.90
C ASP A 228 -0.05 -17.99 -3.86
N GLU A 229 0.99 -18.05 -3.01
CA GLU A 229 1.90 -19.20 -2.82
C GLU A 229 2.79 -19.56 -4.02
N ARG A 230 2.58 -18.97 -5.20
CA ARG A 230 3.42 -19.18 -6.39
C ARG A 230 4.64 -18.27 -6.34
N LEU A 231 5.84 -18.84 -6.51
CA LEU A 231 7.08 -18.08 -6.66
C LEU A 231 7.05 -17.24 -7.93
N VAL A 232 7.24 -15.92 -7.81
CA VAL A 232 7.20 -14.96 -8.92
C VAL A 232 8.47 -14.11 -9.07
N LEU A 233 9.33 -14.11 -8.06
CA LEU A 233 10.65 -13.47 -8.11
C LEU A 233 11.60 -14.23 -7.18
N ASP A 234 12.81 -14.50 -7.64
CA ASP A 234 13.90 -14.98 -6.80
C ASP A 234 15.22 -14.31 -7.21
N ARG A 235 15.50 -13.16 -6.60
CA ARG A 235 16.65 -12.31 -6.92
C ARG A 235 17.73 -12.45 -5.86
N GLY A 236 18.75 -13.25 -6.16
CA GLY A 236 19.99 -13.31 -5.36
C GLY A 236 21.07 -12.34 -5.87
N GLY A 237 22.24 -12.38 -5.24
CA GLY A 237 23.38 -11.56 -5.67
C GLY A 237 23.29 -10.10 -5.26
N LEU A 238 22.45 -9.79 -4.26
CA LEU A 238 22.19 -8.43 -3.81
C LEU A 238 23.14 -8.04 -2.68
N GLU A 239 23.58 -6.79 -2.70
CA GLU A 239 24.25 -6.14 -1.58
C GLU A 239 23.26 -5.15 -0.97
N PHE A 240 22.86 -5.38 0.28
CA PHE A 240 22.04 -4.46 1.08
C PHE A 240 22.92 -3.64 2.01
N ARG A 241 23.97 -4.26 2.57
CA ARG A 241 24.81 -3.70 3.61
C ARG A 241 26.29 -4.03 3.43
N SER A 242 27.13 -3.13 3.92
CA SER A 242 28.59 -3.29 4.04
C SER A 242 29.05 -3.39 5.50
N THR A 243 28.10 -3.34 6.45
CA THR A 243 28.31 -3.43 7.91
C THR A 243 27.35 -4.45 8.52
N ASP A 244 27.72 -5.08 9.63
CA ASP A 244 26.86 -5.98 10.42
C ASP A 244 25.91 -5.23 11.37
N GLN A 245 26.03 -3.91 11.45
CA GLN A 245 25.19 -3.04 12.28
C GLN A 245 23.83 -2.72 11.66
N LEU A 246 23.70 -2.89 10.33
CA LEU A 246 22.45 -2.64 9.60
C LEU A 246 21.65 -3.94 9.53
N ALA A 247 20.40 -3.91 9.98
CA ALA A 247 19.47 -5.03 9.99
C ALA A 247 18.12 -4.63 9.38
N ILE A 248 17.16 -5.55 9.33
CA ILE A 248 15.76 -5.25 9.04
C ILE A 248 15.14 -4.77 10.35
N ASP A 249 14.70 -3.52 10.39
CA ASP A 249 14.17 -2.89 11.60
C ASP A 249 12.65 -2.86 11.64
N GLY A 250 11.97 -3.05 10.50
CA GLY A 250 10.52 -2.91 10.47
C GLY A 250 9.83 -3.12 9.13
N VAL A 251 8.51 -2.93 9.18
CA VAL A 251 7.65 -2.82 8.00
C VAL A 251 7.49 -1.36 7.64
N PHE A 252 7.86 -1.02 6.41
CA PHE A 252 7.59 0.28 5.82
C PHE A 252 6.22 0.20 5.16
N PHE A 253 5.17 0.41 5.95
CA PHE A 253 3.83 0.54 5.39
C PHE A 253 3.79 1.85 4.62
N SER A 254 3.73 1.79 3.29
CA SER A 254 3.81 2.98 2.44
C SER A 254 3.02 2.72 1.18
N THR A 255 1.91 3.42 1.03
CA THR A 255 1.04 3.28 -0.13
C THR A 255 0.50 4.62 -0.57
N PHE A 256 0.70 4.96 -1.84
CA PHE A 256 0.32 6.22 -2.48
C PHE A 256 0.53 6.10 -3.99
N PHE A 257 -0.24 6.84 -4.79
CA PHE A 257 0.03 7.04 -6.21
C PHE A 257 1.34 7.80 -6.38
N GLY A 258 2.30 7.23 -7.09
CA GLY A 258 3.69 7.59 -6.84
C GLY A 258 4.50 7.90 -8.08
N GLY A 259 4.82 9.17 -8.23
CA GLY A 259 5.95 9.73 -8.98
C GLY A 259 6.14 11.19 -8.54
N ASP A 260 6.89 11.98 -9.28
CA ASP A 260 7.26 13.35 -8.92
C ASP A 260 6.40 14.43 -9.60
N ASP A 261 5.40 14.04 -10.40
CA ASP A 261 4.53 14.96 -11.13
C ASP A 261 3.04 14.51 -11.13
N SER A 262 2.15 15.41 -11.59
CA SER A 262 0.71 15.20 -11.60
C SER A 262 0.22 14.12 -12.56
N SER A 263 1.05 13.63 -13.49
CA SER A 263 0.68 12.53 -14.39
C SER A 263 0.68 11.16 -13.70
N TRP A 264 1.09 11.11 -12.43
CA TRP A 264 0.96 9.94 -11.55
C TRP A 264 -0.30 9.96 -10.71
N ALA A 265 -1.03 11.08 -10.68
CA ALA A 265 -2.14 11.27 -9.77
C ALA A 265 -3.31 10.33 -10.04
N SER A 266 -3.99 9.94 -8.97
CA SER A 266 -5.26 9.22 -9.05
C SER A 266 -6.27 10.04 -9.85
N PRO A 267 -6.90 9.50 -10.92
CA PRO A 267 -7.81 10.24 -11.77
C PRO A 267 -9.22 10.36 -11.16
N VAL A 268 -9.49 9.62 -10.09
CA VAL A 268 -10.76 9.53 -9.37
C VAL A 268 -10.50 9.27 -7.89
N ASP A 269 -11.52 9.43 -7.06
CA ASP A 269 -11.48 8.87 -5.70
C ASP A 269 -11.47 7.34 -5.77
N GLN A 270 -10.42 6.72 -5.27
CA GLN A 270 -10.30 5.26 -5.20
C GLN A 270 -9.54 4.84 -3.93
N HIS A 271 -9.45 3.54 -3.69
CA HIS A 271 -8.83 3.00 -2.48
C HIS A 271 -8.12 1.68 -2.76
N VAL A 272 -7.31 1.24 -1.80
CA VAL A 272 -6.72 -0.10 -1.75
C VAL A 272 -6.96 -0.65 -0.36
N ASP A 273 -7.38 -1.91 -0.30
CA ASP A 273 -7.64 -2.60 0.96
C ASP A 273 -6.49 -3.56 1.28
N PHE A 274 -6.13 -3.63 2.56
CA PHE A 274 -5.10 -4.52 3.10
C PHE A 274 -5.67 -5.38 4.23
N ALA A 275 -5.14 -6.59 4.40
CA ALA A 275 -5.57 -7.52 5.44
C ALA A 275 -4.47 -8.54 5.77
N ALA A 276 -4.62 -9.22 6.91
CA ALA A 276 -3.86 -10.41 7.30
C ALA A 276 -2.32 -10.25 7.22
N PHE A 277 -1.78 -9.24 7.91
CA PHE A 277 -0.34 -9.06 8.06
C PHE A 277 0.27 -10.14 8.96
N GLU A 278 1.34 -10.77 8.50
CA GLU A 278 2.11 -11.76 9.24
C GLU A 278 3.61 -11.53 9.01
N LEU A 279 4.37 -11.58 10.10
CA LEU A 279 5.82 -11.58 10.08
C LEU A 279 6.35 -12.92 10.60
N ALA A 280 7.31 -13.48 9.87
CA ALA A 280 8.00 -14.69 10.31
C ALA A 280 9.51 -14.53 10.12
N GLU A 281 10.28 -14.76 11.18
CA GLU A 281 11.73 -14.86 11.07
C GLU A 281 12.09 -16.03 10.14
N GLY A 282 12.95 -15.76 9.17
CA GLY A 282 13.37 -16.78 8.21
C GLY A 282 14.30 -17.80 8.87
N SER A 283 13.89 -19.06 8.93
CA SER A 283 14.67 -20.14 9.53
C SER A 283 15.78 -20.71 8.61
N GLU A 284 16.70 -19.89 8.07
CA GLU A 284 17.73 -20.25 7.04
C GLU A 284 17.23 -20.23 5.55
N PRO A 285 18.14 -20.16 4.54
CA PRO A 285 17.84 -19.68 3.18
C PRO A 285 16.80 -20.53 2.44
N PRO A 286 16.08 -19.95 1.45
CA PRO A 286 15.22 -20.73 0.58
C PRO A 286 15.99 -21.89 -0.09
N PRO A 287 15.33 -23.04 -0.33
CA PRO A 287 15.99 -24.22 -0.86
C PRO A 287 16.29 -24.02 -2.35
N GLY A 288 17.56 -23.76 -2.68
CA GLY A 288 18.06 -24.01 -4.03
C GLY A 288 19.05 -22.98 -4.58
N PRO A 289 19.90 -23.39 -5.53
CA PRO A 289 20.75 -22.47 -6.27
C PRO A 289 19.88 -21.46 -7.03
N PRO A 290 20.33 -20.19 -7.16
CA PRO A 290 19.66 -19.20 -8.00
C PRO A 290 19.48 -19.73 -9.43
N PRO A 291 18.51 -19.21 -10.19
CA PRO A 291 18.35 -19.56 -11.60
C PRO A 291 19.68 -19.38 -12.34
N THR A 292 19.99 -20.33 -13.22
CA THR A 292 21.24 -20.33 -14.01
C THR A 292 21.37 -19.02 -14.78
N PRO A 293 22.52 -18.32 -14.78
CA PRO A 293 22.71 -17.12 -15.60
C PRO A 293 22.45 -17.45 -17.07
N GLY A 294 21.42 -16.85 -17.66
CA GLY A 294 21.02 -17.12 -19.05
C GLY A 294 19.57 -16.81 -19.39
N ASP A 295 18.73 -16.51 -18.40
CA ASP A 295 17.40 -15.94 -18.62
C ASP A 295 17.45 -14.45 -18.21
N ASP A 296 17.45 -13.55 -19.19
CA ASP A 296 17.45 -12.09 -18.98
C ASP A 296 16.11 -11.60 -18.39
N SER A 297 15.15 -12.49 -18.09
CA SER A 297 13.97 -12.15 -17.33
C SER A 297 14.30 -12.10 -15.83
N ASP A 298 14.12 -10.93 -15.24
CA ASP A 298 14.29 -10.68 -13.80
C ASP A 298 13.26 -11.45 -12.93
N CYS A 299 12.40 -12.27 -13.54
CA CYS A 299 11.32 -13.01 -12.88
C CYS A 299 11.77 -14.29 -12.15
N GLY A 300 12.99 -14.73 -12.40
CA GLY A 300 13.42 -16.07 -11.99
C GLY A 300 12.72 -17.16 -12.79
N THR A 301 13.42 -18.23 -13.15
CA THR A 301 12.80 -19.35 -13.87
C THR A 301 11.93 -20.16 -12.91
N PRO A 302 10.64 -20.42 -13.22
CA PRO A 302 9.85 -21.38 -12.47
C PRO A 302 10.52 -22.74 -12.56
N GLY A 303 10.88 -23.34 -11.42
CA GLY A 303 11.32 -24.73 -11.37
C GLY A 303 10.22 -25.61 -11.96
N GLY A 304 10.49 -26.20 -13.12
CA GLY A 304 9.60 -27.16 -13.75
C GLY A 304 9.42 -28.38 -12.84
N SER A 305 8.16 -28.66 -12.51
CA SER A 305 7.72 -30.00 -12.07
C SER A 305 7.80 -31.01 -13.20
#